data_AF-A0A6A6E0C6-F1
#
_entry.id   AF-A0A6A6E0C6-F1
#
_cell.length_a   1.000
_cell.length_b   1.000
_cell.length_c   1.000
_cell.angle_alpha   90.00
_cell.angle_beta   90.00
_cell.angle_gamma   90.00
#
_symmetry.space_group_name_H-M   'P 1'
#
loop_
_entity.id
_entity.type
_entity.pdbx_description
1 polymer ?
#
loop_
_entity_poly.entity_id
_entity_poly.type
_entity_poly.pdbx_seq_one_letter_code
_entity_poly.pdbx_strand_id
1 'polypeptide(L)'
;MTALTEIAEGILARAKKLDAHTASVGLLSSHFFYDALADSPDELKEERKGLVDASQDLKRLALGPVGMLLETPFTFTDLQSLRFLCYHNIPNHIPLDGDVPFSAVAKSAGVDEVLLRRFLQHAMINCVFAETKPGHAMDTAGFLVEDLAPASLKVIEAHKKWPNSSEPNEAGFNIENNTSDSFYLELAKTPERARRFGGGMRPMTRGSLQALAKAFPSLKIIVQDLPGTVEEGERLLPTELKGRVSFMGHDFFTEQPAKDANVYFFRFIPHNWSDKYSSKILKNLIPAMKDGSWWNSLERTAPDWAELFTSVDTRLQFVGTRTLKGSSISLIEAVFKA
;
A
#
# COMPACT_ATOMS: atom_id res chain seq x y z
N MET A 1 -29.14 1.74 -18.50
CA MET A 1 -28.30 2.91 -18.19
C MET A 1 -28.89 3.54 -16.95
N THR A 2 -28.11 3.65 -15.88
CA THR A 2 -28.49 4.35 -14.64
C THR A 2 -28.62 5.84 -14.94
N ALA A 3 -29.66 6.51 -14.45
CA ALA A 3 -29.83 7.94 -14.68
C ALA A 3 -28.94 8.77 -13.75
N LEU A 4 -28.53 9.98 -14.16
CA LEU A 4 -27.80 10.91 -13.27
C LEU A 4 -28.59 11.21 -11.98
N THR A 5 -29.92 11.29 -12.09
CA THR A 5 -30.83 11.48 -10.94
C THR A 5 -30.80 10.31 -9.97
N GLU A 6 -30.82 9.08 -10.48
CA GLU A 6 -30.78 7.84 -9.69
C GLU A 6 -29.44 7.72 -8.91
N ILE A 7 -28.33 8.11 -9.54
CA ILE A 7 -27.01 8.16 -8.88
C ILE A 7 -26.98 9.27 -7.81
N ALA A 8 -27.52 10.45 -8.10
CA ALA A 8 -27.58 11.56 -7.15
C ALA A 8 -28.48 11.26 -5.93
N GLU A 9 -29.61 10.59 -6.15
CA GLU A 9 -30.48 10.06 -5.08
C GLU A 9 -29.77 9.01 -4.23
N GLY A 10 -29.00 8.11 -4.86
CA GLY A 10 -28.14 7.16 -4.18
C GLY A 10 -27.07 7.83 -3.31
N ILE A 11 -26.36 8.82 -3.85
CA ILE A 11 -25.37 9.66 -3.12
C ILE A 11 -26.04 10.30 -1.90
N LEU A 12 -27.20 10.96 -2.07
CA LEU A 12 -27.92 11.60 -0.98
C LEU A 12 -28.38 10.60 0.10
N ALA A 13 -28.84 9.41 -0.31
CA ALA A 13 -29.27 8.37 0.62
C ALA A 13 -28.10 7.83 1.46
N ARG A 14 -26.91 7.65 0.86
CA ARG A 14 -25.69 7.21 1.57
C ARG A 14 -25.13 8.29 2.49
N ALA A 15 -25.06 9.54 2.01
CA ALA A 15 -24.63 10.68 2.82
C ALA A 15 -25.48 10.81 4.10
N LYS A 16 -26.82 10.78 3.97
CA LYS A 16 -27.75 10.82 5.12
C LYS A 16 -27.49 9.72 6.15
N LYS A 17 -27.10 8.51 5.74
CA LYS A 17 -26.76 7.42 6.69
C LYS A 17 -25.47 7.71 7.47
N LEU A 18 -24.46 8.24 6.78
CA LEU A 18 -23.17 8.58 7.38
C LEU A 18 -23.31 9.78 8.34
N ASP A 19 -24.04 10.82 7.93
CA ASP A 19 -24.36 11.98 8.77
C ASP A 19 -25.17 11.58 10.02
N ALA A 20 -26.16 10.70 9.85
CA ALA A 20 -26.94 10.18 10.97
C ALA A 20 -26.08 9.36 11.96
N HIS A 21 -25.04 8.68 11.47
CA HIS A 21 -24.09 8.00 12.34
C HIS A 21 -23.20 8.97 13.11
N THR A 22 -22.55 9.93 12.46
CA THR A 22 -21.67 10.89 13.17
C THR A 22 -22.45 11.65 14.24
N ALA A 23 -23.68 12.08 13.93
CA ALA A 23 -24.58 12.67 14.91
C ALA A 23 -24.94 11.73 16.07
N SER A 24 -25.16 10.42 15.81
CA SER A 24 -25.53 9.47 16.87
C SER A 24 -24.38 9.14 17.82
N VAL A 25 -23.12 9.26 17.38
CA VAL A 25 -21.93 9.10 18.22
C VAL A 25 -21.36 10.43 18.77
N GLY A 26 -22.07 11.55 18.55
CA GLY A 26 -21.67 12.88 19.05
C GLY A 26 -20.46 13.49 18.35
N LEU A 27 -20.10 13.00 17.16
CA LEU A 27 -19.04 13.58 16.34
C LEU A 27 -19.58 14.72 15.47
N LEU A 28 -18.75 15.72 15.21
CA LEU A 28 -19.03 16.74 14.20
C LEU A 28 -19.08 16.09 12.80
N SER A 29 -19.81 16.70 11.87
CA SER A 29 -19.79 16.30 10.46
C SER A 29 -18.37 16.37 9.88
N SER A 30 -18.03 15.43 9.00
CA SER A 30 -16.76 15.47 8.28
C SER A 30 -16.63 16.74 7.44
N HIS A 31 -15.42 17.30 7.39
CA HIS A 31 -15.05 18.39 6.49
C HIS A 31 -13.63 18.20 5.98
N PHE A 32 -13.15 19.04 5.06
CA PHE A 32 -11.85 18.88 4.40
C PHE A 32 -10.62 18.78 5.32
N PHE A 33 -10.76 19.12 6.61
CA PHE A 33 -9.69 19.08 7.61
C PHE A 33 -9.97 18.13 8.78
N TYR A 34 -11.09 17.38 8.74
CA TYR A 34 -11.48 16.43 9.80
C TYR A 34 -12.31 15.28 9.22
N ASP A 35 -11.75 14.07 9.26
CA ASP A 35 -12.45 12.85 8.87
C ASP A 35 -13.17 12.20 10.07
N ALA A 36 -14.41 12.63 10.30
CA ALA A 36 -15.28 12.05 11.33
C ALA A 36 -15.68 10.59 11.05
N LEU A 37 -15.40 10.07 9.84
CA LEU A 37 -15.76 8.73 9.40
C LEU A 37 -14.56 7.76 9.42
N ALA A 38 -13.38 8.17 9.90
CA ALA A 38 -12.16 7.36 9.90
C ALA A 38 -12.34 6.03 10.67
N ASP A 39 -12.93 6.10 11.87
CA ASP A 39 -13.14 4.96 12.77
C ASP A 39 -14.56 4.35 12.67
N SER A 40 -15.25 4.55 11.54
CA SER A 40 -16.62 4.03 11.33
C SER A 40 -16.68 2.50 11.43
N PRO A 41 -17.77 1.92 12.00
CA PRO A 41 -18.05 0.48 11.95
C PRO A 41 -18.02 -0.09 10.52
N ASP A 42 -17.69 -1.38 10.38
CA ASP A 42 -17.52 -2.05 9.08
C ASP A 42 -18.76 -1.93 8.17
N GLU A 43 -19.95 -1.93 8.75
CA GLU A 43 -21.23 -1.75 8.04
C GLU A 43 -21.33 -0.41 7.31
N LEU A 44 -20.69 0.64 7.84
CA LEU A 44 -20.64 1.98 7.26
C LEU A 44 -19.44 2.20 6.35
N LYS A 45 -18.42 1.32 6.38
CA LYS A 45 -17.32 1.35 5.40
C LYS A 45 -17.83 1.07 3.98
N GLU A 46 -18.77 0.15 3.83
CA GLU A 46 -19.46 -0.11 2.56
C GLU A 46 -20.32 1.08 2.11
N GLU A 47 -20.98 1.78 3.04
CA GLU A 47 -21.74 3.00 2.71
C GLU A 47 -20.83 4.16 2.30
N ARG A 48 -19.71 4.36 3.01
CA ARG A 48 -18.68 5.34 2.67
C ARG A 48 -18.03 5.04 1.32
N LYS A 49 -17.68 3.78 1.05
CA LYS A 49 -17.17 3.33 -0.25
C LYS A 49 -18.19 3.58 -1.36
N GLY A 50 -19.44 3.13 -1.17
CA GLY A 50 -20.50 3.31 -2.15
C GLY A 50 -20.84 4.77 -2.43
N LEU A 51 -20.67 5.68 -1.45
CA LEU A 51 -20.80 7.11 -1.64
C LEU A 51 -19.69 7.67 -2.55
N VAL A 52 -18.43 7.27 -2.30
CA VAL A 52 -17.28 7.68 -3.10
C VAL A 52 -17.39 7.15 -4.54
N ASP A 53 -17.67 5.85 -4.71
CA ASP A 53 -17.81 5.22 -6.03
C ASP A 53 -18.93 5.90 -6.84
N ALA A 54 -20.12 6.09 -6.25
CA ALA A 54 -21.24 6.77 -6.91
C ALA A 54 -20.93 8.24 -7.25
N SER A 55 -20.18 8.95 -6.40
CA SER A 55 -19.76 10.34 -6.68
C SER A 55 -18.79 10.41 -7.85
N GLN A 56 -17.87 9.44 -7.97
CA GLN A 56 -16.99 9.33 -9.13
C GLN A 56 -17.76 8.99 -10.40
N ASP A 57 -18.75 8.09 -10.34
CA ASP A 57 -19.59 7.73 -11.49
C ASP A 57 -20.49 8.89 -11.95
N LEU A 58 -21.05 9.65 -11.01
CA LEU A 58 -21.76 10.90 -11.32
C LEU A 58 -20.86 11.88 -12.08
N LYS A 59 -19.61 12.09 -11.60
CA LYS A 59 -18.62 12.93 -12.28
C LYS A 59 -18.32 12.40 -13.69
N ARG A 60 -18.00 11.11 -13.84
CA ARG A 60 -17.65 10.46 -15.11
C ARG A 60 -18.77 10.59 -16.15
N LEU A 61 -20.02 10.36 -15.73
CA LEU A 61 -21.19 10.44 -16.61
C LEU A 61 -21.54 11.89 -16.97
N ALA A 62 -21.37 12.85 -16.05
CA ALA A 62 -21.62 14.26 -16.31
C ALA A 62 -20.57 14.88 -17.27
N LEU A 63 -19.29 14.48 -17.15
CA LEU A 63 -18.22 14.92 -18.07
C LEU A 63 -18.28 14.23 -19.44
N GLY A 64 -18.73 12.97 -19.46
CA GLY A 64 -18.65 12.10 -20.62
C GLY A 64 -17.21 11.76 -21.05
N PRO A 65 -17.04 10.92 -22.08
CA PRO A 65 -15.71 10.44 -22.49
C PRO A 65 -14.75 11.55 -22.93
N VAL A 66 -15.26 12.62 -23.57
CA VAL A 66 -14.44 13.75 -24.03
C VAL A 66 -13.96 14.60 -22.84
N GLY A 67 -14.83 14.91 -21.87
CA GLY A 67 -14.43 15.63 -20.66
C GLY A 67 -13.40 14.83 -19.85
N MET A 68 -13.61 13.52 -19.67
CA MET A 68 -12.65 12.62 -19.03
C MET A 68 -11.29 12.59 -19.75
N LEU A 69 -11.27 12.53 -21.09
CA LEU A 69 -10.04 12.57 -21.89
C LEU A 69 -9.30 13.90 -21.78
N LEU A 70 -10.00 15.02 -21.61
CA LEU A 70 -9.39 16.34 -21.45
C LEU A 70 -8.89 16.59 -20.02
N GLU A 71 -9.56 16.05 -18.99
CA GLU A 71 -9.08 16.17 -17.60
C GLU A 71 -7.89 15.25 -17.27
N THR A 72 -7.93 13.99 -17.72
CA THR A 72 -6.94 12.96 -17.31
C THR A 72 -5.48 13.39 -17.52
N PRO A 73 -5.09 14.00 -18.67
CA PRO A 73 -3.72 14.45 -18.89
C PRO A 73 -3.24 15.57 -17.97
N PHE A 74 -4.10 16.24 -17.20
CA PHE A 74 -3.67 17.26 -16.23
C PHE A 74 -3.41 16.70 -14.83
N THR A 75 -3.85 15.48 -14.50
CA THR A 75 -3.68 14.87 -13.17
C THR A 75 -2.22 14.74 -12.69
N PHE A 76 -1.22 14.87 -13.58
CA PHE A 76 0.17 14.94 -13.15
C PHE A 76 0.51 16.23 -12.38
N THR A 77 -0.28 17.31 -12.49
CA THR A 77 -0.03 18.54 -11.71
C THR A 77 -0.27 18.34 -10.22
N ASP A 78 -1.15 17.40 -9.86
CA ASP A 78 -1.37 16.96 -8.48
C ASP A 78 -0.11 16.30 -7.94
N LEU A 79 0.45 15.34 -8.69
CA LEU A 79 1.72 14.67 -8.37
C LEU A 79 2.89 15.64 -8.30
N GLN A 80 2.99 16.61 -9.22
CA GLN A 80 4.02 17.66 -9.19
C GLN A 80 3.93 18.52 -7.94
N SER A 81 2.71 18.85 -7.50
CA SER A 81 2.50 19.63 -6.28
C SER A 81 2.93 18.84 -5.05
N LEU A 82 2.47 17.60 -4.91
CA LEU A 82 2.89 16.71 -3.82
C LEU A 82 4.41 16.51 -3.81
N ARG A 83 5.04 16.34 -4.99
CA ARG A 83 6.49 16.23 -5.13
C ARG A 83 7.21 17.48 -4.63
N PHE A 84 6.81 18.66 -5.05
CA PHE A 84 7.39 19.94 -4.61
C PHE A 84 7.35 20.08 -3.07
N LEU A 85 6.21 19.70 -2.47
CA LEU A 85 5.99 19.79 -1.03
C LEU A 85 6.79 18.75 -0.25
N CYS A 86 6.98 17.54 -0.80
CA CYS A 86 7.88 16.52 -0.24
C CYS A 86 9.34 16.96 -0.32
N TYR A 87 9.79 17.40 -1.50
CA TYR A 87 11.16 17.82 -1.76
C TYR A 87 11.62 18.97 -0.86
N HIS A 88 10.76 19.98 -0.69
CA HIS A 88 11.03 21.12 0.21
C HIS A 88 10.55 20.90 1.66
N ASN A 89 10.14 19.67 2.02
CA ASN A 89 9.72 19.29 3.38
C ASN A 89 8.60 20.18 3.97
N ILE A 90 7.77 20.80 3.12
CA ILE A 90 6.87 21.91 3.47
C ILE A 90 5.95 21.63 4.67
N PRO A 91 5.34 20.45 4.84
CA PRO A 91 4.49 20.18 6.00
C PRO A 91 5.21 20.27 7.36
N ASN A 92 6.51 20.02 7.43
CA ASN A 92 7.29 20.20 8.67
C ASN A 92 7.65 21.67 8.96
N HIS A 93 7.33 22.59 8.03
CA HIS A 93 7.45 24.04 8.20
C HIS A 93 6.11 24.71 8.56
N ILE A 94 5.03 23.92 8.71
CA ILE A 94 3.67 24.38 9.05
C ILE A 94 3.32 23.81 10.43
N PRO A 95 2.80 24.62 11.39
CA PRO A 95 2.37 24.10 12.68
C PRO A 95 1.14 23.21 12.51
N LEU A 96 0.99 22.22 13.39
CA LEU A 96 -0.20 21.35 13.41
C LEU A 96 -1.49 22.09 13.81
N ASP A 97 -1.36 23.12 14.64
CA ASP A 97 -2.45 23.92 15.17
C ASP A 97 -2.21 25.41 14.88
N GLY A 98 -3.24 26.11 14.40
CA GLY A 98 -3.21 27.54 14.11
C GLY A 98 -2.61 27.92 12.74
N ASP A 99 -2.60 29.22 12.47
CA ASP A 99 -2.19 29.77 11.18
C ASP A 99 -0.69 30.13 11.11
N VAL A 100 -0.09 29.95 9.93
CA VAL A 100 1.27 30.43 9.62
C VAL A 100 1.29 31.25 8.32
N PRO A 101 1.95 32.42 8.28
CA PRO A 101 2.09 33.18 7.04
C PRO A 101 2.95 32.44 6.00
N PHE A 102 2.53 32.45 4.74
CA PHE A 102 3.31 31.89 3.61
C PHE A 102 4.78 32.38 3.59
N SER A 103 5.02 33.65 3.92
CA SER A 103 6.37 34.24 4.00
C SER A 103 7.26 33.60 5.05
N ALA A 104 6.69 33.15 6.19
CA ALA A 104 7.43 32.44 7.23
C ALA A 104 7.79 31.02 6.79
N VAL A 105 6.82 30.30 6.20
CA VAL A 105 7.03 28.95 5.64
C VAL A 105 8.09 28.99 4.54
N ALA A 106 7.95 29.91 3.57
CA ALA A 106 8.90 30.14 2.47
C ALA A 106 10.33 30.38 2.97
N LYS A 107 10.49 31.29 3.94
CA LYS A 107 11.78 31.59 4.57
C LYS A 107 12.37 30.38 5.28
N SER A 108 11.56 29.61 6.00
CA SER A 108 12.05 28.44 6.76
C SER A 108 12.40 27.24 5.87
N ALA A 109 11.70 27.07 4.74
CA ALA A 109 11.96 26.00 3.76
C ALA A 109 13.03 26.36 2.71
N GLY A 110 13.47 27.62 2.65
CA GLY A 110 14.43 28.09 1.65
C GLY A 110 13.84 28.21 0.24
N VAL A 111 12.55 28.58 0.13
CA VAL A 111 11.78 28.59 -1.12
C VAL A 111 11.28 30.01 -1.41
N ASP A 112 11.16 30.37 -2.70
CA ASP A 112 10.47 31.60 -3.10
C ASP A 112 8.99 31.59 -2.69
N GLU A 113 8.50 32.71 -2.16
CA GLU A 113 7.13 32.78 -1.62
C GLU A 113 6.06 32.66 -2.71
N VAL A 114 6.29 33.20 -3.92
CA VAL A 114 5.34 33.10 -5.03
C VAL A 114 5.25 31.67 -5.53
N LEU A 115 6.39 30.98 -5.63
CA LEU A 115 6.46 29.57 -5.99
C LEU A 115 5.80 28.67 -4.94
N LEU A 116 6.09 28.89 -3.65
CA LEU A 116 5.44 28.18 -2.55
C LEU A 116 3.92 28.35 -2.59
N ARG A 117 3.43 29.60 -2.72
CA ARG A 117 1.99 29.89 -2.78
C ARG A 117 1.32 29.11 -3.90
N ARG A 118 1.89 29.09 -5.11
CA ARG A 118 1.33 28.36 -6.26
C ARG A 118 1.14 26.87 -6.00
N PHE A 119 2.17 26.18 -5.50
CA PHE A 119 2.10 24.75 -5.25
C PHE A 119 1.23 24.41 -4.02
N LEU A 120 1.31 25.19 -2.94
CA LEU A 120 0.52 24.96 -1.75
C LEU A 120 -0.98 25.22 -2.00
N GLN A 121 -1.34 26.27 -2.75
CA GLN A 121 -2.72 26.53 -3.18
C GLN A 121 -3.27 25.41 -4.07
N HIS A 122 -2.48 24.89 -5.02
CA HIS A 122 -2.90 23.76 -5.84
C HIS A 122 -3.12 22.48 -5.01
N ALA A 123 -2.25 22.19 -4.04
CA ALA A 123 -2.43 21.05 -3.15
C ALA A 123 -3.59 21.21 -2.14
N MET A 124 -3.92 22.45 -1.75
CA MET A 124 -5.10 22.77 -0.93
C MET A 124 -6.42 22.50 -1.67
N ILE A 125 -6.49 22.76 -2.98
CA ILE A 125 -7.66 22.40 -3.81
C ILE A 125 -7.91 20.88 -3.78
N ASN A 126 -6.84 20.09 -3.77
CA ASN A 126 -6.88 18.64 -3.65
C ASN A 126 -7.04 18.12 -2.20
N CYS A 127 -7.23 19.02 -1.22
CA CYS A 127 -7.48 18.70 0.19
C CYS A 127 -6.39 17.82 0.87
N VAL A 128 -5.13 17.88 0.42
CA VAL A 128 -4.04 17.00 0.93
C VAL A 128 -3.30 17.60 2.14
N PHE A 129 -3.79 18.68 2.74
CA PHE A 129 -3.14 19.45 3.83
C PHE A 129 -3.83 19.34 5.19
N ALA A 130 -4.25 18.13 5.56
CA ALA A 130 -4.98 17.84 6.79
C ALA A 130 -4.41 16.62 7.55
N GLU A 131 -3.10 16.55 7.78
CA GLU A 131 -2.48 15.45 8.55
C GLU A 131 -2.14 15.88 9.99
N THR A 132 -2.59 15.10 10.97
CA THR A 132 -2.31 15.34 12.40
C THR A 132 -0.98 14.75 12.89
N LYS A 133 -0.19 14.09 12.03
CA LYS A 133 1.06 13.36 12.35
C LYS A 133 2.07 13.37 11.17
N PRO A 134 2.88 14.44 10.98
CA PRO A 134 3.52 14.80 9.70
C PRO A 134 4.50 13.80 9.06
N GLY A 135 4.91 12.73 9.78
CA GLY A 135 5.97 11.82 9.31
C GLY A 135 5.47 10.65 8.45
N HIS A 136 4.19 10.29 8.50
CA HIS A 136 3.72 9.03 7.90
C HIS A 136 3.16 9.19 6.49
N ALA A 137 2.25 10.14 6.24
CA ALA A 137 1.81 10.43 4.88
C ALA A 137 2.97 10.96 4.03
N MET A 138 3.94 11.68 4.62
CA MET A 138 5.08 12.22 3.88
C MET A 138 6.07 11.15 3.37
N ASP A 139 6.35 10.08 4.13
CA ASP A 139 7.11 8.96 3.56
C ASP A 139 6.30 8.23 2.46
N THR A 140 4.96 8.13 2.59
CA THR A 140 4.08 7.52 1.58
C THR A 140 4.04 8.35 0.28
N ALA A 141 3.75 9.64 0.39
CA ALA A 141 3.71 10.58 -0.72
C ALA A 141 5.10 10.69 -1.36
N GLY A 142 6.15 10.88 -0.56
CA GLY A 142 7.54 10.92 -1.01
C GLY A 142 7.97 9.65 -1.74
N PHE A 143 7.55 8.46 -1.29
CA PHE A 143 7.79 7.20 -2.01
C PHE A 143 7.07 7.18 -3.38
N LEU A 144 5.79 7.54 -3.40
CA LEU A 144 4.98 7.59 -4.62
C LEU A 144 5.56 8.57 -5.66
N VAL A 145 5.99 9.76 -5.25
CA VAL A 145 6.38 10.85 -6.18
C VAL A 145 7.87 10.89 -6.56
N GLU A 146 8.77 10.34 -5.74
CA GLU A 146 10.22 10.34 -6.05
C GLU A 146 10.75 8.97 -6.53
N ASP A 147 10.17 7.84 -6.13
CA ASP A 147 10.62 6.52 -6.63
C ASP A 147 9.65 5.93 -7.67
N LEU A 148 8.34 5.88 -7.39
CA LEU A 148 7.39 5.18 -8.26
C LEU A 148 6.94 5.99 -9.49
N ALA A 149 6.59 7.27 -9.34
CA ALA A 149 6.09 8.07 -10.45
C ALA A 149 7.14 8.27 -11.58
N PRO A 150 8.42 8.57 -11.29
CA PRO A 150 9.44 8.64 -12.35
C PRO A 150 9.64 7.28 -13.04
N ALA A 151 9.71 6.20 -12.26
CA ALA A 151 9.83 4.84 -12.77
C ALA A 151 8.64 4.39 -13.64
N SER A 152 7.41 4.78 -13.30
CA SER A 152 6.21 4.40 -14.07
C SER A 152 6.16 5.07 -15.43
N LEU A 153 6.67 6.30 -15.55
CA LEU A 153 6.80 7.01 -16.83
C LEU A 153 7.79 6.34 -17.80
N LYS A 154 8.66 5.44 -17.31
CA LYS A 154 9.60 4.63 -18.12
C LYS A 154 9.04 3.30 -18.62
N VAL A 155 7.75 3.01 -18.41
CA VAL A 155 7.16 1.72 -18.81
C VAL A 155 7.26 1.44 -20.32
N ILE A 156 7.19 2.49 -21.16
CA ILE A 156 7.28 2.35 -22.62
C ILE A 156 8.73 2.08 -23.06
N GLU A 157 9.71 2.76 -22.47
CA GLU A 157 11.13 2.48 -22.68
C GLU A 157 11.51 1.07 -22.20
N ALA A 158 10.99 0.64 -21.04
CA ALA A 158 11.21 -0.70 -20.51
C ALA A 158 10.62 -1.77 -21.43
N HIS A 159 9.37 -1.62 -21.87
CA HIS A 159 8.73 -2.53 -22.82
C HIS A 159 9.49 -2.63 -24.16
N LYS A 160 10.05 -1.52 -24.66
CA LYS A 160 10.88 -1.51 -25.89
C LYS A 160 12.24 -2.20 -25.69
N LYS A 161 12.84 -2.07 -24.51
CA LYS A 161 14.15 -2.64 -24.19
C LYS A 161 14.07 -4.13 -23.84
N TRP A 162 13.02 -4.52 -23.13
CA TRP A 162 12.81 -5.85 -22.55
C TRP A 162 11.37 -6.34 -22.85
N PRO A 163 11.05 -6.66 -24.11
CA PRO A 163 9.71 -7.06 -24.51
C PRO A 163 9.30 -8.37 -23.83
N ASN A 164 8.12 -8.37 -23.21
CA ASN A 164 7.53 -9.51 -22.48
C ASN A 164 8.39 -10.04 -21.32
N SER A 165 9.26 -9.21 -20.73
CA SER A 165 10.07 -9.65 -19.59
C SER A 165 9.24 -9.97 -18.34
N SER A 166 9.75 -10.91 -17.56
CA SER A 166 9.26 -11.26 -16.22
C SER A 166 10.37 -11.19 -15.17
N GLU A 167 11.49 -10.56 -15.51
CA GLU A 167 12.68 -10.44 -14.66
C GLU A 167 12.58 -9.18 -13.75
N PRO A 168 12.92 -9.28 -12.46
CA PRO A 168 12.66 -8.23 -11.46
C PRO A 168 13.60 -7.02 -11.54
N ASN A 169 14.51 -7.02 -12.51
CA ASN A 169 15.46 -5.97 -12.82
C ASN A 169 15.35 -5.47 -14.28
N GLU A 170 14.24 -5.77 -14.96
CA GLU A 170 13.93 -5.35 -16.33
C GLU A 170 12.69 -4.44 -16.38
N ALA A 171 12.59 -3.51 -15.44
CA ALA A 171 11.45 -2.60 -15.28
C ALA A 171 11.77 -1.13 -15.62
N GLY A 172 10.74 -0.29 -15.70
CA GLY A 172 10.89 1.18 -15.85
C GLY A 172 11.74 1.80 -14.72
N PHE A 173 11.65 1.24 -13.51
CA PHE A 173 12.50 1.57 -12.37
C PHE A 173 13.99 1.40 -12.68
N ASN A 174 14.39 0.31 -13.36
CA ASN A 174 15.78 0.04 -13.71
C ASN A 174 16.35 1.02 -14.74
N ILE A 175 15.51 1.51 -15.65
CA ILE A 175 15.87 2.56 -16.60
C ILE A 175 16.04 3.90 -15.89
N GLU A 176 15.07 4.29 -15.05
CA GLU A 176 15.11 5.57 -14.32
C GLU A 176 16.31 5.65 -13.37
N ASN A 177 16.61 4.56 -12.66
CA ASN A 177 17.70 4.49 -11.69
C ASN A 177 19.05 4.08 -12.30
N ASN A 178 19.10 3.78 -13.61
CA ASN A 178 20.27 3.24 -14.30
C ASN A 178 20.95 2.07 -13.55
N THR A 179 20.15 1.08 -13.14
CA THR A 179 20.59 0.00 -12.25
C THR A 179 20.26 -1.40 -12.79
N SER A 180 21.14 -2.36 -12.52
CA SER A 180 20.96 -3.80 -12.78
C SER A 180 20.25 -4.54 -11.65
N ASP A 181 20.03 -3.90 -10.50
CA ASP A 181 19.55 -4.55 -9.30
C ASP A 181 18.02 -4.57 -9.26
N SER A 182 17.44 -5.44 -8.44
CA SER A 182 16.00 -5.41 -8.22
C SER A 182 15.60 -4.15 -7.45
N PHE A 183 14.33 -3.76 -7.61
CA PHE A 183 13.71 -2.62 -6.93
C PHE A 183 14.09 -2.52 -5.44
N TYR A 184 13.94 -3.62 -4.68
CA TYR A 184 14.22 -3.64 -3.24
C TYR A 184 15.71 -3.46 -2.91
N LEU A 185 16.61 -4.07 -3.69
CA LEU A 185 18.06 -3.99 -3.46
C LEU A 185 18.59 -2.60 -3.79
N GLU A 186 18.08 -1.95 -4.84
CA GLU A 186 18.43 -0.57 -5.18
C GLU A 186 18.01 0.42 -4.08
N LEU A 187 16.78 0.31 -3.58
CA LEU A 187 16.29 1.17 -2.50
C LEU A 187 17.09 0.98 -1.20
N ALA A 188 17.55 -0.24 -0.92
CA ALA A 188 18.35 -0.57 0.27
C ALA A 188 19.75 0.09 0.27
N LYS A 189 20.29 0.49 -0.88
CA LYS A 189 21.62 1.16 -0.97
C LYS A 189 21.67 2.52 -0.28
N THR A 190 20.54 3.21 -0.19
CA THR A 190 20.46 4.58 0.34
C THR A 190 19.54 4.61 1.55
N PRO A 191 20.03 4.87 2.77
CA PRO A 191 19.22 4.83 3.99
C PRO A 191 17.96 5.70 3.95
N GLU A 192 18.00 6.83 3.26
CA GLU A 192 16.84 7.70 3.07
C GLU A 192 15.76 7.09 2.17
N ARG A 193 16.15 6.40 1.08
CA ARG A 193 15.22 5.68 0.19
C ARG A 193 14.63 4.46 0.91
N ALA A 194 15.45 3.70 1.62
CA ALA A 194 15.01 2.59 2.46
C ALA A 194 14.00 3.03 3.52
N ARG A 195 14.28 4.14 4.24
CA ARG A 195 13.35 4.75 5.21
C ARG A 195 12.04 5.18 4.54
N ARG A 196 12.11 5.88 3.40
CA ARG A 196 10.95 6.42 2.68
C ARG A 196 10.07 5.31 2.13
N PHE A 197 10.65 4.26 1.53
CA PHE A 197 9.94 3.06 1.12
C PHE A 197 9.29 2.31 2.29
N GLY A 198 10.07 1.91 3.30
CA GLY A 198 9.53 1.20 4.47
C GLY A 198 8.46 2.03 5.19
N GLY A 199 8.66 3.34 5.24
CA GLY A 199 7.73 4.32 5.76
C GLY A 199 6.42 4.43 4.97
N GLY A 200 6.50 4.39 3.64
CA GLY A 200 5.36 4.36 2.72
C GLY A 200 4.61 3.03 2.68
N MET A 201 5.26 1.91 3.03
CA MET A 201 4.62 0.60 3.19
C MET A 201 3.85 0.47 4.52
N ARG A 202 4.07 1.35 5.52
CA ARG A 202 3.43 1.27 6.85
C ARG A 202 1.90 1.14 6.83
N PRO A 203 1.12 1.86 5.99
CA PRO A 203 -0.34 1.67 5.93
C PRO A 203 -0.73 0.24 5.53
N MET A 204 0.05 -0.40 4.66
CA MET A 204 -0.18 -1.77 4.21
C MET A 204 0.36 -2.82 5.19
N THR A 205 1.40 -2.54 5.97
CA THR A 205 1.96 -3.48 6.97
C THR A 205 1.34 -3.34 8.37
N ARG A 206 0.63 -2.25 8.66
CA ARG A 206 -0.07 -2.04 9.94
C ARG A 206 -1.00 -3.21 10.28
N GLY A 207 -0.93 -3.63 11.54
CA GLY A 207 -1.88 -4.56 12.15
C GLY A 207 -1.59 -6.05 11.96
N SER A 208 -0.92 -6.51 10.89
CA SER A 208 -0.84 -7.95 10.59
C SER A 208 -0.18 -8.79 11.70
N LEU A 209 1.11 -8.55 11.98
CA LEU A 209 1.88 -9.27 12.98
C LEU A 209 1.37 -9.01 14.40
N GLN A 210 1.14 -7.75 14.74
CA GLN A 210 0.77 -7.36 16.10
C GLN A 210 -0.66 -7.81 16.46
N ALA A 211 -1.62 -7.81 15.52
CA ALA A 211 -2.95 -8.35 15.77
C ALA A 211 -2.92 -9.87 15.88
N LEU A 212 -2.16 -10.59 15.04
CA LEU A 212 -1.99 -12.04 15.20
C LEU A 212 -1.38 -12.39 16.57
N ALA A 213 -0.29 -11.73 16.95
CA ALA A 213 0.36 -11.97 18.24
C ALA A 213 -0.50 -11.56 19.46
N LYS A 214 -1.43 -10.60 19.31
CA LYS A 214 -2.37 -10.19 20.37
C LYS A 214 -3.61 -11.10 20.44
N ALA A 215 -4.16 -11.51 19.29
CA ALA A 215 -5.32 -12.39 19.21
C ALA A 215 -4.99 -13.85 19.60
N PHE A 216 -3.76 -14.30 19.36
CA PHE A 216 -3.32 -15.66 19.67
C PHE A 216 -2.07 -15.65 20.57
N PRO A 217 -2.23 -15.55 21.91
CA PRO A 217 -1.12 -15.44 22.85
C PRO A 217 -0.09 -16.57 22.79
N SER A 218 -0.51 -17.78 22.38
CA SER A 218 0.33 -18.97 22.26
C SER A 218 1.20 -19.03 20.99
N LEU A 219 0.94 -18.19 19.98
CA LEU A 219 1.77 -18.18 18.77
C LEU A 219 3.18 -17.67 19.07
N LYS A 220 4.17 -18.40 18.56
CA LYS A 220 5.54 -17.94 18.34
C LYS A 220 5.69 -17.58 16.87
N ILE A 221 6.32 -16.46 16.56
CA ILE A 221 6.40 -15.94 15.20
C ILE A 221 7.84 -15.55 14.89
N ILE A 222 8.36 -16.07 13.77
CA ILE A 222 9.63 -15.65 13.19
C ILE A 222 9.30 -14.78 11.98
N VAL A 223 9.72 -13.51 11.99
CA VAL A 223 9.56 -12.59 10.87
C VAL A 223 10.80 -12.69 9.98
N GLN A 224 10.61 -13.05 8.72
CA GLN A 224 11.66 -13.14 7.72
C GLN A 224 11.53 -11.99 6.72
N ASP A 225 12.63 -11.28 6.51
CA ASP A 225 12.76 -10.20 5.52
C ASP A 225 14.27 -9.99 5.23
N LEU A 226 14.63 -9.04 4.37
CA LEU A 226 16.02 -8.65 4.15
C LEU A 226 16.64 -8.08 5.45
N PRO A 227 17.97 -8.21 5.67
CA PRO A 227 18.61 -7.85 6.94
C PRO A 227 18.28 -6.44 7.46
N GLY A 228 18.33 -5.41 6.61
CA GLY A 228 18.00 -4.04 7.01
C GLY A 228 16.53 -3.83 7.41
N THR A 229 15.59 -4.59 6.82
CA THR A 229 14.17 -4.57 7.25
C THR A 229 14.00 -5.25 8.61
N VAL A 230 14.75 -6.34 8.84
CA VAL A 230 14.76 -7.09 10.11
C VAL A 230 15.26 -6.22 11.26
N GLU A 231 16.38 -5.50 11.09
CA GLU A 231 16.93 -4.58 12.09
C GLU A 231 15.91 -3.49 12.49
N GLU A 232 15.20 -2.91 11.52
CA GLU A 232 14.14 -1.93 11.78
C GLU A 232 12.93 -2.56 12.48
N GLY A 233 12.55 -3.77 12.08
CA GLY A 233 11.47 -4.54 12.70
C GLY A 233 11.73 -4.84 14.18
N GLU A 234 12.96 -5.24 14.53
CA GLU A 234 13.40 -5.45 15.91
C GLU A 234 13.35 -4.17 16.74
N ARG A 235 13.83 -3.06 16.17
CA ARG A 235 13.81 -1.73 16.80
C ARG A 235 12.39 -1.26 17.12
N LEU A 236 11.43 -1.56 16.25
CA LEU A 236 10.02 -1.18 16.39
C LEU A 236 9.17 -2.21 17.15
N LEU A 237 9.74 -3.34 17.60
CA LEU A 237 8.98 -4.39 18.27
C LEU A 237 8.45 -3.94 19.64
N PRO A 238 7.12 -3.94 19.88
CA PRO A 238 6.54 -3.62 21.18
C PRO A 238 7.06 -4.55 22.29
N THR A 239 7.36 -3.99 23.45
CA THR A 239 7.99 -4.74 24.56
C THR A 239 7.15 -5.94 25.01
N GLU A 240 5.82 -5.88 24.91
CA GLU A 240 4.91 -6.98 25.25
C GLU A 240 4.94 -8.17 24.26
N LEU A 241 5.63 -8.03 23.13
CA LEU A 241 5.80 -9.08 22.12
C LEU A 241 7.21 -9.71 22.14
N LYS A 242 8.15 -9.14 22.90
CA LYS A 242 9.51 -9.69 23.06
C LYS A 242 9.46 -11.10 23.63
N GLY A 243 10.22 -12.02 23.02
CA GLY A 243 10.23 -13.44 23.39
C GLY A 243 9.13 -14.31 22.75
N ARG A 244 8.12 -13.70 22.10
CA ARG A 244 7.15 -14.42 21.24
C ARG A 244 7.34 -14.12 19.76
N VAL A 245 7.79 -12.90 19.44
CA VAL A 245 8.22 -12.50 18.11
C VAL A 245 9.74 -12.41 18.09
N SER A 246 10.36 -13.03 17.09
CA SER A 246 11.76 -12.84 16.72
C SER A 246 11.85 -12.52 15.23
N PHE A 247 12.98 -11.96 14.81
CA PHE A 247 13.24 -11.65 13.40
C PHE A 247 14.44 -12.47 12.91
N MET A 248 14.54 -12.68 11.59
CA MET A 248 15.64 -13.40 10.98
C MET A 248 15.85 -12.91 9.54
N GLY A 249 17.05 -12.39 9.26
CA GLY A 249 17.42 -12.00 7.90
C GLY A 249 17.39 -13.22 6.96
N HIS A 250 16.57 -13.18 5.92
CA HIS A 250 16.43 -14.27 4.95
C HIS A 250 16.04 -13.74 3.57
N ASP A 251 16.66 -14.32 2.53
CA ASP A 251 16.22 -14.18 1.14
C ASP A 251 15.41 -15.43 0.77
N PHE A 252 14.12 -15.27 0.48
CA PHE A 252 13.23 -16.35 0.06
C PHE A 252 13.61 -17.01 -1.28
N PHE A 253 14.57 -16.44 -2.02
CA PHE A 253 15.21 -17.08 -3.16
C PHE A 253 16.35 -18.04 -2.79
N THR A 254 16.63 -18.20 -1.50
CA THR A 254 17.44 -19.27 -0.90
C THR A 254 16.55 -20.24 -0.11
N GLU A 255 17.04 -21.46 0.15
CA GLU A 255 16.30 -22.48 0.92
C GLU A 255 15.85 -21.94 2.29
N GLN A 256 14.63 -22.31 2.72
CA GLN A 256 14.07 -21.89 4.00
C GLN A 256 14.87 -22.45 5.20
N PRO A 257 15.52 -21.60 6.03
CA PRO A 257 16.33 -22.04 7.17
C PRO A 257 15.50 -22.38 8.42
N ALA A 258 14.33 -21.74 8.65
CA ALA A 258 13.44 -22.11 9.73
C ALA A 258 12.66 -23.37 9.34
N LYS A 259 13.16 -24.53 9.76
CA LYS A 259 12.51 -25.84 9.57
C LYS A 259 11.36 -26.04 10.58
N ASP A 260 10.46 -26.96 10.27
CA ASP A 260 9.45 -27.49 11.19
C ASP A 260 8.40 -26.49 11.72
N ALA A 261 8.24 -25.33 11.09
CA ALA A 261 7.16 -24.40 11.45
C ALA A 261 5.78 -24.99 11.12
N ASN A 262 4.77 -24.72 11.97
CA ASN A 262 3.41 -25.21 11.75
C ASN A 262 2.70 -24.55 10.56
N VAL A 263 3.07 -23.30 10.24
CA VAL A 263 2.52 -22.50 9.15
C VAL A 263 3.65 -21.63 8.60
N TYR A 264 3.75 -21.57 7.28
CA TYR A 264 4.55 -20.55 6.59
C TYR A 264 3.60 -19.51 5.99
N PHE A 265 3.71 -18.28 6.47
CA PHE A 265 2.77 -17.20 6.19
C PHE A 265 3.45 -16.10 5.37
N PHE A 266 2.99 -15.93 4.13
CA PHE A 266 3.33 -14.76 3.34
C PHE A 266 2.21 -13.72 3.49
N ARG A 267 2.49 -12.43 3.27
CA ARG A 267 1.44 -11.41 3.14
C ARG A 267 1.91 -10.33 2.18
N PHE A 268 1.16 -10.12 1.09
CA PHE A 268 1.55 -9.18 0.03
C PHE A 268 2.96 -9.44 -0.57
N ILE A 269 3.41 -10.71 -0.64
CA ILE A 269 4.72 -11.09 -1.22
C ILE A 269 4.62 -11.68 -2.64
N PRO A 270 3.93 -12.82 -2.91
CA PRO A 270 4.00 -13.52 -4.22
C PRO A 270 3.39 -12.73 -5.40
N HIS A 271 2.78 -11.60 -5.07
CA HIS A 271 2.14 -10.66 -5.97
C HIS A 271 3.20 -9.80 -6.70
N ASN A 272 4.34 -9.56 -6.06
CA ASN A 272 5.48 -8.86 -6.68
C ASN A 272 6.30 -9.75 -7.62
N TRP A 273 5.89 -11.01 -7.84
CA TRP A 273 6.73 -12.06 -8.44
C TRP A 273 5.96 -12.92 -9.45
N SER A 274 6.42 -12.91 -10.71
CA SER A 274 5.90 -13.77 -11.77
C SER A 274 5.91 -15.26 -11.39
N ASP A 275 5.16 -16.11 -12.10
CA ASP A 275 5.03 -17.54 -11.75
C ASP A 275 6.37 -18.28 -11.68
N LYS A 276 7.36 -17.87 -12.48
CA LYS A 276 8.76 -18.31 -12.41
C LYS A 276 9.37 -18.08 -11.01
N TYR A 277 9.22 -16.87 -10.48
CA TYR A 277 9.79 -16.46 -9.19
C TYR A 277 8.94 -16.92 -8.01
N SER A 278 7.61 -16.88 -8.13
CA SER A 278 6.71 -17.51 -7.16
C SER A 278 7.03 -19.01 -7.04
N SER A 279 7.18 -19.74 -8.14
CA SER A 279 7.61 -21.15 -8.14
C SER A 279 8.95 -21.37 -7.45
N LYS A 280 9.93 -20.45 -7.62
CA LYS A 280 11.23 -20.53 -6.93
C LYS A 280 11.06 -20.39 -5.41
N ILE A 281 10.24 -19.43 -4.95
CA ILE A 281 9.92 -19.25 -3.52
C ILE A 281 9.26 -20.52 -2.96
N LEU A 282 8.27 -21.07 -3.66
CA LEU A 282 7.59 -22.32 -3.26
C LEU A 282 8.58 -23.49 -3.17
N LYS A 283 9.47 -23.67 -4.16
CA LYS A 283 10.50 -24.74 -4.20
C LYS A 283 11.51 -24.63 -3.06
N ASN A 284 11.91 -23.42 -2.69
CA ASN A 284 12.81 -23.19 -1.56
C ASN A 284 12.15 -23.44 -0.19
N LEU A 285 10.82 -23.37 -0.13
CA LEU A 285 10.06 -23.62 1.09
C LEU A 285 9.86 -25.11 1.36
N ILE A 286 9.56 -25.90 0.32
CA ILE A 286 9.25 -27.35 0.43
C ILE A 286 10.23 -28.12 1.35
N PRO A 287 11.58 -27.96 1.27
CA PRO A 287 12.53 -28.66 2.14
C PRO A 287 12.45 -28.31 3.64
N ALA A 288 11.59 -27.36 4.03
CA ALA A 288 11.33 -27.00 5.42
C ALA A 288 9.96 -27.49 5.93
N MET A 289 9.17 -28.14 5.08
CA MET A 289 7.78 -28.46 5.36
C MET A 289 7.59 -29.89 5.88
N LYS A 290 6.67 -30.00 6.83
CA LYS A 290 5.96 -31.22 7.20
C LYS A 290 4.54 -31.15 6.63
N ASP A 291 3.69 -32.12 6.96
CA ASP A 291 2.24 -31.96 6.80
C ASP A 291 1.79 -30.67 7.50
N GLY A 292 1.29 -29.69 6.73
CA GLY A 292 1.04 -28.35 7.25
C GLY A 292 0.48 -27.36 6.24
N SER A 293 -0.22 -26.34 6.75
CA SER A 293 -0.96 -25.35 5.95
C SER A 293 -0.14 -24.12 5.53
N TRP A 294 -0.43 -23.66 4.32
CA TRP A 294 0.10 -22.48 3.62
C TRP A 294 -0.90 -21.33 3.61
N TRP A 295 -0.44 -20.08 3.47
CA TRP A 295 -1.30 -18.88 3.44
C TRP A 295 -0.82 -17.83 2.38
N ASN A 296 -1.75 -17.13 1.66
CA ASN A 296 -1.63 -15.88 0.78
C ASN A 296 -1.60 -16.11 -0.78
N SER A 297 -1.99 -15.23 -1.75
CA SER A 297 -2.37 -13.78 -1.83
C SER A 297 -3.33 -13.39 -3.02
N LEU A 298 -3.86 -12.15 -3.06
CA LEU A 298 -4.94 -11.64 -3.95
C LEU A 298 -4.85 -11.82 -5.50
N GLU A 299 -3.67 -11.83 -6.12
CA GLU A 299 -3.57 -11.52 -7.56
C GLU A 299 -3.88 -12.66 -8.55
N ARG A 300 -3.71 -13.90 -8.11
CA ARG A 300 -4.11 -15.10 -8.85
C ARG A 300 -5.53 -15.48 -8.47
N THR A 301 -6.33 -15.92 -9.43
CA THR A 301 -7.63 -16.52 -9.14
C THR A 301 -7.44 -17.83 -8.36
N ALA A 302 -8.50 -18.33 -7.70
CA ALA A 302 -8.42 -19.61 -7.00
C ALA A 302 -7.96 -20.79 -7.92
N PRO A 303 -8.42 -20.89 -9.19
CA PRO A 303 -7.83 -21.80 -10.17
C PRO A 303 -6.33 -21.59 -10.41
N ASP A 304 -5.86 -20.36 -10.67
CA ASP A 304 -4.44 -20.10 -10.99
C ASP A 304 -3.53 -20.47 -9.80
N TRP A 305 -4.01 -20.30 -8.56
CA TRP A 305 -3.32 -20.78 -7.36
C TRP A 305 -3.25 -22.30 -7.30
N ALA A 306 -4.36 -23.00 -7.58
CA ALA A 306 -4.38 -24.45 -7.59
C ALA A 306 -3.43 -25.04 -8.66
N GLU A 307 -3.39 -24.42 -9.84
CA GLU A 307 -2.44 -24.76 -10.91
C GLU A 307 -0.99 -24.50 -10.48
N LEU A 308 -0.69 -23.30 -9.94
CA LEU A 308 0.66 -22.96 -9.49
C LEU A 308 1.18 -23.96 -8.42
N PHE A 309 0.40 -24.25 -7.38
CA PHE A 309 0.82 -25.19 -6.34
C PHE A 309 1.09 -26.59 -6.94
N THR A 310 0.15 -27.11 -7.75
CA THR A 310 0.27 -28.43 -8.38
C THR A 310 1.46 -28.52 -9.35
N SER A 311 1.74 -27.44 -10.10
CA SER A 311 2.87 -27.39 -11.05
C SER A 311 4.25 -27.34 -10.37
N VAL A 312 4.32 -26.93 -9.11
CA VAL A 312 5.55 -26.89 -8.33
C VAL A 312 5.87 -28.25 -7.70
N ASP A 313 4.89 -28.85 -7.01
CA ASP A 313 4.97 -30.19 -6.42
C ASP A 313 3.55 -30.71 -6.21
N THR A 314 3.23 -31.92 -6.69
CA THR A 314 1.88 -32.50 -6.60
C THR A 314 1.42 -32.80 -5.17
N ARG A 315 2.35 -32.75 -4.20
CA ARG A 315 2.05 -32.81 -2.76
C ARG A 315 1.55 -31.49 -2.19
N LEU A 316 1.69 -30.37 -2.90
CA LEU A 316 1.11 -29.08 -2.55
C LEU A 316 -0.35 -29.02 -3.00
N GLN A 317 -1.24 -29.44 -2.12
CA GLN A 317 -2.67 -29.52 -2.40
C GLN A 317 -3.35 -28.23 -1.98
N PHE A 318 -3.89 -27.50 -2.96
CA PHE A 318 -4.75 -26.36 -2.71
C PHE A 318 -6.01 -26.77 -1.95
N VAL A 319 -6.29 -26.08 -0.84
CA VAL A 319 -7.45 -26.31 0.04
C VAL A 319 -8.60 -25.35 -0.32
N GLY A 320 -8.29 -24.09 -0.62
CA GLY A 320 -9.29 -23.11 -1.03
C GLY A 320 -8.92 -21.66 -0.74
N THR A 321 -9.86 -20.75 -0.99
CA THR A 321 -9.77 -19.33 -0.61
C THR A 321 -10.87 -18.94 0.36
N ARG A 322 -10.58 -18.01 1.27
CA ARG A 322 -11.54 -17.41 2.19
C ARG A 322 -11.44 -15.88 2.19
N THR A 323 -12.46 -15.22 1.68
CA THR A 323 -12.62 -13.76 1.73
C THR A 323 -13.56 -13.40 2.89
N LEU A 324 -13.17 -12.47 3.75
CA LEU A 324 -14.07 -11.92 4.76
C LEU A 324 -14.96 -10.83 4.15
N LYS A 325 -16.19 -10.67 4.63
CA LYS A 325 -17.10 -9.60 4.17
C LYS A 325 -16.43 -8.24 4.40
N GLY A 326 -16.42 -7.38 3.38
CA GLY A 326 -15.75 -6.07 3.40
C GLY A 326 -14.22 -6.12 3.25
N SER A 327 -13.62 -7.31 3.16
CA SER A 327 -12.19 -7.45 2.84
C SER A 327 -11.99 -7.39 1.33
N SER A 328 -11.11 -6.49 0.88
CA SER A 328 -10.56 -6.53 -0.49
C SER A 328 -9.52 -7.64 -0.69
N ILE A 329 -9.17 -8.39 0.37
CA ILE A 329 -8.18 -9.48 0.30
C ILE A 329 -8.72 -10.84 0.76
N SER A 330 -8.22 -11.89 0.12
CA SER A 330 -8.54 -13.29 0.40
C SER A 330 -7.37 -13.99 1.10
N LEU A 331 -7.70 -14.83 2.08
CA LEU A 331 -6.82 -15.85 2.60
C LEU A 331 -6.84 -17.04 1.62
N ILE A 332 -5.71 -17.70 1.43
CA ILE A 332 -5.53 -18.74 0.40
C ILE A 332 -4.76 -19.87 1.04
N GLU A 333 -5.39 -21.04 1.17
CA GLU A 333 -4.82 -22.18 1.88
C GLU A 333 -4.42 -23.30 0.91
N ALA A 334 -3.24 -23.86 1.15
CA ALA A 334 -2.78 -25.12 0.58
C ALA A 334 -2.15 -25.96 1.70
N VAL A 335 -1.99 -27.27 1.51
CA VAL A 335 -1.29 -28.16 2.44
C VAL A 335 -0.23 -28.95 1.70
N PHE A 336 0.96 -29.09 2.29
CA PHE A 336 1.92 -30.11 1.86
C PHE A 336 1.50 -31.45 2.46
N LYS A 337 1.58 -32.54 1.69
CA LYS A 337 1.37 -33.92 2.16
C LYS A 337 2.62 -34.73 1.88
N ALA A 338 3.34 -35.13 2.92
CA ALA A 338 4.71 -35.66 2.85
C ALA A 338 4.90 -36.86 1.90
#